data_AF-A0A7Z9GY02-F1
#
_entry.id   AF-A0A7Z9GY02-F1
#
_cell.length_a   1.000
_cell.length_b   1.000
_cell.length_c   1.000
_cell.angle_alpha   90.00
_cell.angle_beta   90.00
_cell.angle_gamma   90.00
#
_symmetry.space_group_name_H-M   'P 1'
#
loop_
_entity.id
_entity.type
_entity.pdbx_description
1 polymer ?
#
loop_
_entity_poly.entity_id
_entity_poly.type
_entity_poly.pdbx_seq_one_letter_code
_entity_poly.pdbx_strand_id
1 'polypeptide(L)'
;GMPGNAASWHLFNQDWFTGWAIHKMGGFSVNREGVDRQAINMAVEILDSAERPLVVFPEGAVTRTNDQLHALLDGVAFIARTAAKRRRRRSADLKVVVHPVALKYFFGGDLEAVADQVLTRIEERLSWQPQRDLPLMPRLTKVGLALLALKELEYFGSTRTGDLEQRLGALIDRLLIPLEEEWFGQLQPGAVIPRIKALRMKMLPAMVRGELDAQERERRWKHLADLYLVQQISCYPPDYLSKLPTHDRILETLERFEEDLTDKVQVHGSLKVVIDIGEAIEVVPERDRSAETDPLMQELEVRLQTMLDDLAKESPLWK
;
A
#
# COMPACT_ATOMS: atom_id res chain seq x y z
N GLY A 1 -21.33 24.66 -19.18
CA GLY A 1 -19.98 24.08 -19.26
C GLY A 1 -19.69 23.41 -17.95
N MET A 2 -19.57 22.09 -17.93
CA MET A 2 -19.27 21.33 -16.72
C MET A 2 -17.76 21.38 -16.46
N PRO A 3 -17.31 21.78 -15.25
CA PRO A 3 -15.92 21.59 -14.86
C PRO A 3 -15.67 20.14 -14.44
N GLY A 4 -14.89 19.43 -15.25
CA GLY A 4 -13.70 18.70 -14.82
C GLY A 4 -13.83 17.51 -13.85
N ASN A 5 -14.24 16.34 -14.36
CA ASN A 5 -13.83 15.03 -13.81
C ASN A 5 -12.47 14.62 -14.41
N ALA A 6 -11.44 15.46 -14.23
CA ALA A 6 -10.10 15.27 -14.77
C ALA A 6 -9.06 14.92 -13.68
N ALA A 7 -9.49 14.40 -12.53
CA ALA A 7 -8.59 14.00 -11.45
C ALA A 7 -8.01 12.59 -11.67
N SER A 8 -8.79 11.61 -12.17
CA SER A 8 -8.30 10.23 -12.35
C SER A 8 -7.34 10.06 -13.55
N TRP A 9 -7.32 10.99 -14.50
CA TRP A 9 -6.50 10.90 -15.71
C TRP A 9 -5.00 11.10 -15.44
N HIS A 10 -4.62 11.87 -14.41
CA HIS A 10 -3.22 12.20 -14.15
C HIS A 10 -2.45 11.14 -13.35
N LEU A 11 -3.15 10.22 -12.67
CA LEU A 11 -2.56 9.33 -11.67
C LEU A 11 -1.99 8.02 -12.24
N PHE A 12 -2.49 7.57 -13.40
CA PHE A 12 -1.90 6.42 -14.11
C PHE A 12 -0.68 6.77 -14.97
N ASN A 13 -0.28 8.04 -15.03
CA ASN A 13 0.78 8.51 -15.93
C ASN A 13 2.03 9.06 -15.21
N GLN A 14 2.12 8.96 -13.88
CA GLN A 14 3.31 9.36 -13.14
C GLN A 14 4.16 8.14 -12.77
N ASP A 15 5.03 7.68 -13.68
CA ASP A 15 6.18 6.86 -13.28
C ASP A 15 7.30 6.73 -14.34
N TRP A 16 7.44 7.69 -15.26
CA TRP A 16 8.51 7.60 -16.29
C TRP A 16 9.92 7.71 -15.68
N PHE A 17 10.08 8.47 -14.59
CA PHE A 17 11.37 8.65 -13.90
C PHE A 17 11.68 7.48 -12.95
N THR A 18 10.66 6.94 -12.28
CA THR A 18 10.74 5.75 -11.42
C THR A 18 11.06 4.50 -12.24
N GLY A 19 10.44 4.35 -13.42
CA GLY A 19 10.78 3.30 -14.37
C GLY A 19 12.25 3.36 -14.81
N TRP A 20 12.77 4.57 -15.07
CA TRP A 20 14.17 4.76 -15.48
C TRP A 20 15.19 4.35 -14.41
N ALA A 21 14.96 4.71 -13.14
CA ALA A 21 15.83 4.33 -12.02
C ALA A 21 15.78 2.82 -11.70
N ILE A 22 14.59 2.22 -11.75
CA ILE A 22 14.38 0.77 -11.55
C ILE A 22 15.12 -0.03 -12.62
N HIS A 23 15.08 0.39 -13.89
CA HIS A 23 15.77 -0.29 -14.98
C HIS A 23 17.30 -0.25 -14.87
N LYS A 24 17.90 0.83 -14.36
CA LYS A 24 19.37 0.94 -14.19
C LYS A 24 19.93 0.10 -13.04
N MET A 25 19.10 -0.26 -12.06
CA MET A 25 19.47 -1.15 -10.94
C MET A 25 19.19 -2.63 -11.25
N GLY A 26 18.79 -2.97 -12.49
CA GLY A 26 18.40 -4.32 -12.87
C GLY A 26 17.02 -4.74 -12.34
N GLY A 27 16.22 -3.78 -11.87
CA GLY A 27 14.83 -4.02 -11.50
C GLY A 27 13.98 -4.28 -12.73
N PHE A 28 13.18 -5.34 -12.66
CA PHE A 28 12.17 -5.65 -13.66
C PHE A 28 10.80 -5.50 -13.00
N SER A 29 9.92 -4.73 -13.64
CA SER A 29 8.54 -4.60 -13.17
C SER A 29 7.81 -5.90 -13.45
N VAL A 30 7.32 -6.57 -12.40
CA VAL A 30 6.37 -7.66 -12.56
C VAL A 30 5.04 -7.00 -12.90
N ASN A 31 4.51 -7.21 -14.11
CA ASN A 31 3.16 -6.73 -14.42
C ASN A 31 2.17 -7.41 -13.45
N ARG A 32 1.63 -6.65 -12.49
CA ARG A 32 0.86 -7.16 -11.35
C ARG A 32 -0.54 -7.63 -11.73
N GLU A 33 -0.96 -7.36 -12.95
CA GLU A 33 -2.32 -7.58 -13.48
C GLU A 33 -2.38 -8.73 -14.50
N GLY A 34 -1.23 -9.29 -14.89
CA GLY A 34 -1.10 -10.48 -15.71
C GLY A 34 -0.14 -11.50 -15.10
N VAL A 35 -0.16 -12.74 -15.57
CA VAL A 35 0.90 -13.71 -15.22
C VAL A 35 2.14 -13.32 -16.02
N ASP A 36 2.96 -12.43 -15.47
CA ASP A 36 4.26 -12.09 -16.05
C ASP A 36 5.24 -13.25 -15.80
N ARG A 37 5.05 -14.33 -16.58
CA ARG A 37 5.88 -15.53 -16.53
C ARG A 37 7.34 -15.20 -16.80
N GLN A 38 7.61 -14.16 -17.58
CA GLN A 38 8.97 -13.73 -17.89
C GLN A 38 9.65 -13.14 -16.65
N ALA A 39 8.98 -12.23 -15.94
CA ALA A 39 9.48 -11.66 -14.70
C ALA A 39 9.70 -12.74 -13.62
N ILE A 40 8.77 -13.67 -13.45
CA ILE A 40 8.91 -14.78 -12.50
C ILE A 40 10.10 -15.69 -12.87
N ASN A 41 10.24 -16.04 -14.15
CA ASN A 41 11.37 -16.87 -14.60
C ASN A 41 12.71 -16.17 -14.39
N MET A 42 12.79 -14.87 -14.69
CA MET A 42 13.97 -14.04 -14.44
C MET A 42 14.32 -14.00 -12.95
N ALA A 43 13.33 -13.81 -12.06
CA ALA A 43 13.53 -13.84 -10.62
C ALA A 43 14.12 -15.18 -10.13
N VAL A 44 13.57 -16.29 -10.65
CA VAL A 44 14.07 -17.64 -10.36
C VAL A 44 15.49 -17.84 -10.90
N GLU A 45 15.79 -17.36 -12.11
CA GLU A 45 17.12 -17.46 -12.73
C GLU A 45 18.18 -16.68 -11.96
N ILE A 46 17.87 -15.47 -11.47
CA ILE A 46 18.78 -14.68 -10.62
C ILE A 46 19.15 -15.45 -9.36
N LEU A 47 18.16 -16.05 -8.69
CA LEU A 47 18.40 -16.86 -7.49
C LEU A 47 19.14 -18.17 -7.80
N ASP A 48 18.88 -18.78 -8.96
CA ASP A 48 19.54 -20.02 -9.39
C ASP A 48 21.01 -19.80 -9.77
N SER A 49 21.33 -18.69 -10.46
CA SER A 49 22.72 -18.35 -10.80
C SER A 49 23.52 -17.87 -9.59
N ALA A 50 22.89 -17.18 -8.63
CA ALA A 50 23.54 -16.45 -7.53
C ALA A 50 24.63 -15.47 -7.96
N GLU A 51 24.49 -14.87 -9.13
CA GLU A 51 25.37 -13.75 -9.51
C GLU A 51 25.10 -12.50 -8.66
N ARG A 52 23.87 -12.36 -8.14
CA ARG A 52 23.44 -11.22 -7.31
C ARG A 52 22.22 -11.59 -6.44
N PRO A 53 22.01 -10.92 -5.30
CA PRO A 53 20.78 -11.06 -4.53
C PRO A 53 19.58 -10.49 -5.30
N LEU A 54 18.40 -11.03 -5.02
CA LEU A 54 17.12 -10.51 -5.50
C LEU A 54 16.45 -9.75 -4.35
N VAL A 55 16.14 -8.47 -4.56
CA VAL A 55 15.37 -7.66 -3.61
C VAL A 55 13.91 -7.66 -4.06
N VAL A 56 12.99 -7.98 -3.14
CA VAL A 56 11.54 -8.03 -3.41
C VAL A 56 10.81 -7.27 -2.32
N PHE A 57 9.82 -6.46 -2.71
CA PHE A 57 8.88 -5.80 -1.81
C PHE A 57 7.57 -6.59 -1.77
N PRO A 58 7.33 -7.43 -0.75
CA PRO A 58 6.24 -8.41 -0.75
C PRO A 58 4.84 -7.79 -0.58
N GLU A 59 4.71 -6.57 -0.06
CA GLU A 59 3.41 -5.89 0.11
C GLU A 59 2.79 -5.45 -1.22
N GLY A 60 3.61 -5.20 -2.24
CA GLY A 60 3.12 -4.85 -3.58
C GLY A 60 2.48 -3.45 -3.70
N ALA A 61 2.55 -2.60 -2.68
CA ALA A 61 2.20 -1.18 -2.73
C ALA A 61 3.00 -0.40 -1.67
N VAL A 62 3.17 0.91 -1.85
CA VAL A 62 3.66 1.81 -0.80
C VAL A 62 2.45 2.33 -0.05
N THR A 63 2.40 2.07 1.26
CA THR A 63 1.21 2.33 2.09
C THR A 63 1.42 3.49 3.07
N ARG A 64 2.68 3.91 3.27
CA ARG A 64 3.11 4.96 4.22
C ARG A 64 2.57 4.75 5.64
N THR A 65 2.50 3.50 6.06
CA THR A 65 2.32 3.12 7.47
C THR A 65 3.62 2.46 7.94
N ASN A 66 4.62 3.25 8.35
CA ASN A 66 5.99 2.73 8.59
C ASN A 66 6.04 1.63 9.65
N ASP A 67 5.05 1.56 10.54
CA ASP A 67 5.03 0.59 11.66
C ASP A 67 4.10 -0.60 11.43
N GLN A 68 3.38 -0.64 10.31
CA GLN A 68 2.39 -1.68 10.07
C GLN A 68 2.57 -2.30 8.70
N LEU A 69 2.85 -3.60 8.71
CA LEU A 69 2.95 -4.39 7.50
C LEU A 69 1.55 -4.65 6.93
N HIS A 70 1.40 -4.49 5.62
CA HIS A 70 0.21 -4.96 4.90
C HIS A 70 0.34 -6.44 4.56
N ALA A 71 -0.78 -7.06 4.15
CA ALA A 71 -0.79 -8.47 3.76
C ALA A 71 0.24 -8.74 2.65
N LEU A 72 1.16 -9.69 2.92
CA LEU A 72 2.21 -10.04 1.99
C LEU A 72 1.67 -10.86 0.81
N LEU A 73 2.23 -10.63 -0.38
CA LEU A 73 1.91 -11.39 -1.59
C LEU A 73 2.71 -12.70 -1.64
N ASP A 74 2.01 -13.82 -1.89
CA ASP A 74 2.59 -15.18 -1.96
C ASP A 74 3.65 -15.42 -3.05
N GLY A 75 3.83 -14.45 -3.97
CA GLY A 75 4.76 -14.57 -5.09
C GLY A 75 6.21 -14.84 -4.66
N VAL A 76 6.60 -14.33 -3.48
CA VAL A 76 7.95 -14.49 -2.93
C VAL A 76 8.26 -15.96 -2.64
N ALA A 77 7.36 -16.66 -1.93
CA ALA A 77 7.54 -18.07 -1.62
C ALA A 77 7.61 -18.94 -2.88
N PHE A 78 6.79 -18.65 -3.89
CA PHE A 78 6.83 -19.38 -5.16
C PHE A 78 8.20 -19.26 -5.85
N ILE A 79 8.72 -18.03 -5.99
CA ILE A 79 10.02 -17.76 -6.62
C ILE A 79 11.14 -18.45 -5.84
N ALA A 80 11.17 -18.24 -4.52
CA ALA A 80 12.21 -18.76 -3.64
C ALA A 80 12.26 -20.30 -3.64
N ARG A 81 11.12 -20.97 -3.49
CA ARG A 81 11.04 -22.45 -3.50
C ARG A 81 11.39 -23.03 -4.87
N THR A 82 10.98 -22.37 -5.96
CA THR A 82 11.32 -22.82 -7.32
C THR A 82 12.83 -22.76 -7.56
N ALA A 83 13.48 -21.68 -7.13
CA ALA A 83 14.93 -21.57 -7.16
C ALA A 83 15.59 -22.64 -6.28
N ALA A 84 15.14 -22.81 -5.04
CA ALA A 84 15.66 -23.82 -4.11
C ALA A 84 15.61 -25.25 -4.71
N LYS A 85 14.51 -25.61 -5.39
CA LYS A 85 14.41 -26.89 -6.12
C LYS A 85 15.44 -27.03 -7.24
N ARG A 86 15.67 -25.98 -8.05
CA ARG A 86 16.66 -26.01 -9.14
C ARG A 86 18.07 -26.18 -8.60
N ARG A 87 18.40 -25.49 -7.51
CA ARG A 87 19.71 -25.59 -6.85
C ARG A 87 19.95 -26.95 -6.21
N ARG A 88 18.96 -27.48 -5.47
CA ARG A 88 19.04 -28.80 -4.83
C ARG A 88 19.26 -29.95 -5.82
N ARG A 89 18.76 -29.83 -7.06
CA ARG A 89 19.01 -30.80 -8.14
C ARG A 89 20.48 -30.84 -8.58
N ARG A 90 21.23 -29.74 -8.43
CA ARG A 90 22.65 -29.66 -8.77
C ARG A 90 23.54 -30.11 -7.62
N SER A 91 23.22 -29.71 -6.39
CA SER A 91 23.87 -30.19 -5.18
C SER A 91 22.98 -29.95 -3.97
N ALA A 92 23.02 -30.86 -3.00
CA ALA A 92 22.31 -30.74 -1.74
C ALA A 92 22.80 -29.56 -0.88
N ASP A 93 24.03 -29.09 -1.11
CA ASP A 93 24.63 -27.98 -0.35
C ASP A 93 24.21 -26.59 -0.88
N LEU A 94 23.60 -26.53 -2.07
CA LEU A 94 23.18 -25.26 -2.67
C LEU A 94 21.79 -24.86 -2.16
N LYS A 95 21.78 -23.89 -1.24
CA LYS A 95 20.59 -23.39 -0.58
C LYS A 95 20.11 -22.07 -1.18
N VAL A 96 18.84 -21.75 -0.91
CA VAL A 96 18.28 -20.42 -1.09
C VAL A 96 17.82 -19.96 0.29
N VAL A 97 18.12 -18.72 0.63
CA VAL A 97 17.70 -18.09 1.88
C VAL A 97 16.96 -16.79 1.59
N VAL A 98 16.08 -16.40 2.51
CA VAL A 98 15.40 -15.11 2.51
C VAL A 98 15.89 -14.31 3.71
N HIS A 99 16.42 -13.12 3.49
CA HIS A 99 16.72 -12.17 4.56
C HIS A 99 15.55 -11.21 4.72
N PRO A 100 14.86 -11.18 5.88
CA PRO A 100 13.91 -10.12 6.17
C PRO A 100 14.68 -8.80 6.32
N VAL A 101 14.22 -7.75 5.63
CA VAL A 101 14.82 -6.41 5.71
C VAL A 101 13.71 -5.43 6.05
N ALA A 102 13.77 -4.86 7.26
CA ALA A 102 12.84 -3.83 7.71
C ALA A 102 13.47 -2.45 7.47
N LEU A 103 12.67 -1.53 6.93
CA LEU A 103 13.08 -0.14 6.73
C LEU A 103 12.13 0.75 7.51
N LYS A 104 12.67 1.56 8.43
CA LYS A 104 11.90 2.58 9.13
C LYS A 104 12.50 3.95 8.92
N TYR A 105 11.64 4.91 8.57
CA TYR A 105 12.00 6.32 8.50
C TYR A 105 11.62 7.01 9.80
N PHE A 106 12.54 7.84 10.29
CA PHE A 106 12.38 8.68 11.47
C PHE A 106 12.46 10.14 11.05
N PHE A 107 11.47 10.91 11.44
CA PHE A 107 11.42 12.34 11.18
C PHE A 107 12.17 13.11 12.26
N GLY A 108 13.28 13.72 11.86
CA GLY A 108 14.11 14.59 12.71
C GLY A 108 13.81 16.08 12.57
N GLY A 109 12.75 16.46 11.84
CA GLY A 109 12.37 17.85 11.61
C GLY A 109 11.43 18.42 12.68
N ASP A 110 11.02 19.67 12.46
CA ASP A 110 10.03 20.35 13.30
C ASP A 110 8.61 19.94 12.88
N LEU A 111 8.02 19.02 13.64
CA LEU A 111 6.67 18.51 13.34
C LEU A 111 5.59 19.57 13.51
N GLU A 112 5.72 20.48 14.46
CA GLU A 112 4.72 21.54 14.66
C GLU A 112 4.69 22.48 13.47
N ALA A 113 5.85 22.91 12.98
CA ALA A 113 5.95 23.77 11.81
C ALA A 113 5.42 23.10 10.54
N VAL A 114 5.79 21.84 10.30
CA VAL A 114 5.28 21.07 9.15
C VAL A 114 3.77 20.86 9.26
N ALA A 115 3.28 20.47 10.43
CA ALA A 115 1.86 20.23 10.64
C ALA A 115 1.03 21.50 10.49
N ASP A 116 1.48 22.66 11.01
CA ASP A 116 0.78 23.93 10.80
C ASP A 116 0.68 24.27 9.31
N GLN A 117 1.77 24.10 8.56
CA GLN A 117 1.80 24.38 7.13
C GLN A 117 0.85 23.47 6.35
N VAL A 118 0.88 22.15 6.61
CA VAL A 118 0.03 21.19 5.92
C VAL A 118 -1.44 21.41 6.29
N LEU A 119 -1.78 21.46 7.58
CA LEU A 119 -3.15 21.60 8.04
C LEU A 119 -3.77 22.94 7.61
N THR A 120 -3.01 24.04 7.65
CA THR A 120 -3.50 25.35 7.17
C THR A 120 -3.88 25.29 5.70
N ARG A 121 -3.05 24.68 4.84
CA ARG A 121 -3.35 24.53 3.42
C ARG A 121 -4.60 23.68 3.18
N ILE A 122 -4.77 22.61 3.95
CA ILE A 122 -5.96 21.75 3.86
C ILE A 122 -7.21 22.51 4.31
N GLU A 123 -7.14 23.21 5.43
CA GLU A 123 -8.25 24.01 5.98
C GLU A 123 -8.70 25.09 4.99
N GLU A 124 -7.77 25.83 4.40
CA GLU A 124 -8.07 26.83 3.36
C GLU A 124 -8.72 26.19 2.13
N ARG A 125 -8.25 25.02 1.70
CA ARG A 125 -8.87 24.25 0.60
C ARG A 125 -10.30 23.79 0.94
N LEU A 126 -10.57 23.51 2.21
CA LEU A 126 -11.91 23.22 2.74
C LEU A 126 -12.74 24.49 2.98
N SER A 127 -12.24 25.68 2.61
CA SER A 127 -12.87 26.99 2.86
C SER A 127 -13.02 27.34 4.34
N TRP A 128 -12.19 26.77 5.21
CA TRP A 128 -12.15 27.06 6.64
C TRP A 128 -11.15 28.17 6.95
N GLN A 129 -11.33 28.83 8.09
CA GLN A 129 -10.26 29.64 8.69
C GLN A 129 -9.22 28.70 9.31
N PRO A 130 -7.92 29.04 9.28
CA PRO A 130 -6.89 28.22 9.90
C PRO A 130 -7.18 27.98 11.40
N GLN A 131 -7.25 26.72 11.81
CA GLN A 131 -7.67 26.33 13.17
C GLN A 131 -6.48 26.28 14.15
N ARG A 132 -5.64 27.32 14.14
CA ARG A 132 -4.41 27.40 14.96
C ARG A 132 -4.67 27.53 16.46
N ASP A 133 -5.91 27.82 16.84
CA ASP A 133 -6.40 27.81 18.22
C ASP A 133 -6.52 26.39 18.80
N LEU A 134 -6.61 25.36 17.94
CA LEU A 134 -6.66 23.97 18.35
C LEU A 134 -5.25 23.39 18.51
N PRO A 135 -5.01 22.55 19.54
CA PRO A 135 -3.81 21.72 19.60
C PRO A 135 -3.73 20.78 18.39
N LEU A 136 -2.52 20.33 18.06
CA LEU A 136 -2.24 19.54 16.85
C LEU A 136 -3.17 18.32 16.68
N MET A 137 -3.27 17.47 17.70
CA MET A 137 -4.06 16.24 17.60
C MET A 137 -5.56 16.50 17.37
N PRO A 138 -6.26 17.34 18.17
CA PRO A 138 -7.62 17.77 17.86
C PRO A 138 -7.80 18.38 16.46
N ARG A 139 -6.85 19.20 16.01
CA ARG A 139 -6.87 19.83 14.69
C ARG A 139 -6.78 18.79 13.57
N LEU A 140 -5.83 17.85 13.69
CA LEU A 140 -5.63 16.72 12.79
C LEU A 140 -6.89 15.84 12.71
N THR A 141 -7.46 15.46 13.87
CA THR A 141 -8.70 14.68 13.93
C THR A 141 -9.85 15.42 13.27
N LYS A 142 -10.01 16.72 13.52
CA LYS A 142 -11.08 17.54 12.93
C LYS A 142 -10.97 17.57 11.39
N VAL A 143 -9.77 17.75 10.86
CA VAL A 143 -9.50 17.71 9.41
C VAL A 143 -9.81 16.32 8.85
N GLY A 144 -9.27 15.25 9.47
CA GLY A 144 -9.51 13.87 9.00
C GLY A 144 -11.00 13.50 8.97
N LEU A 145 -11.75 13.85 10.01
CA LEU A 145 -13.20 13.62 10.05
C LEU A 145 -13.97 14.40 8.99
N ALA A 146 -13.51 15.62 8.65
CA ALA A 146 -14.13 16.40 7.58
C ALA A 146 -13.85 15.82 6.20
N LEU A 147 -12.61 15.36 5.94
CA LEU A 147 -12.27 14.67 4.69
C LEU A 147 -13.10 13.39 4.51
N LEU A 148 -13.25 12.59 5.56
CA LEU A 148 -14.12 11.42 5.56
C LEU A 148 -15.59 11.81 5.32
N ALA A 149 -16.10 12.84 6.00
CA ALA A 149 -17.47 13.31 5.85
C ALA A 149 -17.78 13.77 4.41
N LEU A 150 -16.82 14.40 3.72
CA LEU A 150 -16.98 14.77 2.32
C LEU A 150 -17.14 13.54 1.42
N LYS A 151 -16.35 12.48 1.66
CA LYS A 151 -16.49 11.22 0.91
C LYS A 151 -17.79 10.49 1.25
N GLU A 152 -18.23 10.55 2.50
CA GLU A 152 -19.53 10.00 2.88
C GLU A 152 -20.68 10.74 2.19
N LEU A 153 -20.63 12.07 2.10
CA LEU A 153 -21.60 12.86 1.34
C LEU A 153 -21.61 12.48 -0.14
N GLU A 154 -20.44 12.28 -0.74
CA GLU A 154 -20.30 11.87 -2.15
C GLU A 154 -20.95 10.49 -2.42
N TYR A 155 -20.71 9.49 -1.56
CA TYR A 155 -21.09 8.10 -1.84
C TYR A 155 -22.38 7.61 -1.14
N PHE A 156 -22.79 8.26 -0.05
CA PHE A 156 -24.02 7.98 0.69
C PHE A 156 -25.06 9.10 0.63
N GLY A 157 -24.71 10.29 0.15
CA GLY A 157 -25.59 11.46 0.18
C GLY A 157 -25.79 12.07 1.58
N SER A 158 -25.13 11.53 2.60
CA SER A 158 -25.21 11.99 4.00
C SER A 158 -23.95 11.58 4.76
N THR A 159 -23.60 12.34 5.79
CA THR A 159 -22.52 11.96 6.72
C THR A 159 -22.94 10.76 7.56
N ARG A 160 -21.99 9.91 7.92
CA ARG A 160 -22.24 8.75 8.78
C ARG A 160 -21.94 9.05 10.24
N THR A 161 -22.56 8.28 11.12
CA THR A 161 -22.32 8.28 12.57
C THR A 161 -21.70 6.94 12.97
N GLY A 162 -21.06 6.91 14.14
CA GLY A 162 -20.30 5.75 14.63
C GLY A 162 -18.83 6.10 14.84
N ASP A 163 -18.06 5.11 15.29
CA ASP A 163 -16.62 5.24 15.42
C ASP A 163 -15.92 5.26 14.04
N LEU A 164 -14.63 5.58 14.02
CA LEU A 164 -13.87 5.71 12.80
C LEU A 164 -13.79 4.39 12.01
N GLU A 165 -13.64 3.26 12.70
CA GLU A 165 -13.56 1.93 12.08
C GLU A 165 -14.84 1.58 11.33
N GLN A 166 -15.99 1.75 11.99
CA GLN A 166 -17.31 1.50 11.41
C GLN A 166 -17.55 2.38 10.18
N ARG A 167 -17.17 3.66 10.25
CA ARG A 167 -17.38 4.61 9.15
C ARG A 167 -16.50 4.31 7.95
N LEU A 168 -15.20 4.03 8.17
CA LEU A 168 -14.27 3.64 7.10
C LEU A 168 -14.70 2.31 6.46
N GLY A 169 -15.02 1.30 7.28
CA GLY A 169 -15.48 -0.01 6.82
C GLY A 169 -16.76 0.09 5.99
N ALA A 170 -17.74 0.88 6.44
CA ALA A 170 -18.97 1.10 5.69
C ALA A 170 -18.70 1.76 4.31
N LEU A 171 -17.77 2.71 4.23
CA LEU A 171 -17.40 3.36 2.98
C LEU A 171 -16.67 2.39 2.04
N ILE A 172 -15.76 1.56 2.56
CA ILE A 172 -15.11 0.48 1.80
C ILE A 172 -16.16 -0.47 1.22
N ASP A 173 -17.09 -0.95 2.03
CA ASP A 173 -18.11 -1.90 1.60
C ASP A 173 -19.09 -1.29 0.59
N ARG A 174 -19.42 0.00 0.75
CA ARG A 174 -20.24 0.74 -0.21
C ARG A 174 -19.64 0.76 -1.62
N LEU A 175 -18.32 0.81 -1.70
CA LEU A 175 -17.56 0.86 -2.96
C LEU A 175 -17.29 -0.55 -3.51
N LEU A 176 -16.90 -1.51 -2.65
CA LEU A 176 -16.50 -2.84 -3.09
C LEU A 176 -17.65 -3.79 -3.38
N ILE A 177 -18.66 -3.87 -2.50
CA ILE A 177 -19.69 -4.93 -2.60
C ILE A 177 -20.42 -4.89 -3.96
N PRO A 178 -20.86 -3.73 -4.49
CA PRO A 178 -21.50 -3.69 -5.81
C PRO A 178 -20.59 -4.18 -6.94
N LEU A 179 -19.29 -3.89 -6.87
CA LEU A 179 -18.32 -4.36 -7.85
C LEU A 179 -18.08 -5.88 -7.73
N GLU A 180 -18.06 -6.42 -6.52
CA GLU A 180 -17.90 -7.87 -6.32
C GLU A 180 -19.12 -8.65 -6.80
N GLU A 181 -20.31 -8.18 -6.50
CA GLU A 181 -21.57 -8.74 -7.01
C GLU A 181 -21.58 -8.73 -8.54
N GLU A 182 -21.15 -7.64 -9.17
CA GLU A 182 -21.13 -7.54 -10.62
C GLU A 182 -20.07 -8.45 -11.28
N TRP A 183 -18.83 -8.42 -10.79
CA TRP A 183 -17.69 -9.06 -11.48
C TRP A 183 -17.46 -10.52 -11.10
N PHE A 184 -17.97 -10.93 -9.93
CA PHE A 184 -17.85 -12.28 -9.40
C PHE A 184 -19.20 -12.96 -9.12
N GLY A 185 -20.30 -12.22 -9.04
CA GLY A 185 -21.60 -12.77 -8.64
C GLY A 185 -21.73 -13.06 -7.14
N GLN A 186 -20.70 -12.72 -6.34
CA GLN A 186 -20.64 -12.97 -4.91
C GLN A 186 -19.61 -12.07 -4.24
N LEU A 187 -19.82 -11.78 -2.95
CA LEU A 187 -18.85 -11.08 -2.12
C LEU A 187 -17.55 -11.86 -2.03
N GLN A 188 -16.43 -11.14 -2.03
CA GLN A 188 -15.11 -11.75 -1.86
C GLN A 188 -14.70 -11.69 -0.38
N PRO A 189 -14.34 -12.82 0.25
CA PRO A 189 -13.89 -12.83 1.64
C PRO A 189 -12.44 -12.32 1.76
N GLY A 190 -12.06 -11.94 2.97
CA GLY A 190 -10.68 -11.59 3.33
C GLY A 190 -10.38 -10.09 3.30
N ALA A 191 -9.09 -9.77 3.32
CA ALA A 191 -8.60 -8.40 3.41
C ALA A 191 -8.91 -7.57 2.14
N VAL A 192 -8.96 -6.25 2.32
CA VAL A 192 -9.34 -5.28 1.29
C VAL A 192 -8.41 -5.31 0.06
N ILE A 193 -7.09 -5.37 0.26
CA ILE A 193 -6.11 -5.35 -0.84
C ILE A 193 -6.23 -6.57 -1.77
N PRO A 194 -6.30 -7.82 -1.29
CA PRO A 194 -6.60 -8.98 -2.12
C PRO A 194 -7.89 -8.84 -2.95
N ARG A 195 -8.97 -8.30 -2.34
CA ARG A 195 -10.25 -8.06 -3.02
C ARG A 195 -10.11 -7.07 -4.19
N ILE A 196 -9.44 -5.94 -3.96
CA ILE A 196 -9.12 -4.95 -5.01
C ILE A 196 -8.33 -5.60 -6.16
N LYS A 197 -7.30 -6.39 -5.82
CA LYS A 197 -6.46 -7.04 -6.83
C LYS A 197 -7.26 -8.00 -7.70
N ALA A 198 -8.15 -8.80 -7.10
CA ALA A 198 -9.01 -9.71 -7.84
C ALA A 198 -9.91 -8.96 -8.84
N LEU A 199 -10.52 -7.85 -8.42
CA LEU A 199 -11.34 -6.99 -9.29
C LEU A 199 -10.52 -6.40 -10.45
N ARG A 200 -9.32 -5.86 -10.16
CA ARG A 200 -8.41 -5.33 -11.19
C ARG A 200 -8.06 -6.38 -12.25
N MET A 201 -7.76 -7.61 -11.84
CA MET A 201 -7.47 -8.73 -12.76
C MET A 201 -8.64 -9.09 -13.69
N LYS A 202 -9.89 -8.84 -13.28
CA LYS A 202 -11.08 -9.01 -14.13
C LYS A 202 -11.28 -7.86 -15.11
N MET A 203 -11.04 -6.62 -14.65
CA MET A 203 -11.39 -5.41 -15.40
C MET A 203 -10.33 -5.02 -16.44
N LEU A 204 -9.05 -5.04 -16.06
CA LEU A 204 -7.95 -4.41 -16.80
C LEU A 204 -7.55 -5.09 -18.12
N PRO A 205 -7.54 -6.44 -18.24
CA PRO A 205 -7.07 -7.07 -19.47
C PRO A 205 -7.77 -6.59 -20.75
N ALA A 206 -9.10 -6.39 -20.71
CA ALA A 206 -9.84 -5.90 -21.88
C ALA A 206 -9.63 -4.39 -22.13
N MET A 207 -9.40 -3.60 -21.07
CA MET A 207 -9.09 -2.17 -21.20
C MET A 207 -7.73 -1.95 -21.87
N VAL A 208 -6.73 -2.77 -21.51
CA VAL A 208 -5.38 -2.73 -22.07
C VAL A 208 -5.35 -3.21 -23.51
N ARG A 209 -6.08 -4.28 -23.84
CA ARG A 209 -6.19 -4.77 -25.23
C ARG A 209 -6.98 -3.84 -26.15
N GLY A 210 -7.67 -2.84 -25.61
CA GLY A 210 -8.45 -1.88 -26.39
C GLY A 210 -9.70 -2.49 -27.03
N GLU A 211 -10.24 -3.55 -26.44
CA GLU A 211 -11.36 -4.33 -26.97
C GLU A 211 -12.74 -3.73 -26.61
N LEU A 212 -12.75 -2.64 -25.85
CA LEU A 212 -13.97 -2.04 -25.27
C LEU A 212 -14.40 -0.81 -26.06
N ASP A 213 -15.71 -0.63 -26.20
CA ASP A 213 -16.26 0.64 -26.66
C ASP A 213 -16.00 1.77 -25.64
N ALA A 214 -16.23 3.02 -26.08
CA ALA A 214 -15.97 4.19 -25.26
C ALA A 214 -16.81 4.23 -23.97
N GLN A 215 -18.05 3.75 -24.02
CA GLN A 215 -18.97 3.79 -22.89
C GLN A 215 -18.55 2.79 -21.80
N GLU A 216 -18.25 1.56 -22.18
CA GLU A 216 -17.78 0.52 -21.28
C GLU A 216 -16.37 0.83 -20.75
N ARG A 217 -15.51 1.44 -21.58
CA ARG A 217 -14.20 1.94 -21.13
C ARG A 217 -14.37 2.99 -20.03
N GLU A 218 -15.19 4.01 -20.24
CA GLU A 218 -15.48 5.06 -19.25
C GLU A 218 -16.11 4.48 -17.97
N ARG A 219 -17.01 3.51 -18.11
CA ARG A 219 -17.62 2.82 -16.97
C ARG A 219 -16.57 2.08 -16.12
N ARG A 220 -15.68 1.30 -16.74
CA ARG A 220 -14.61 0.62 -16.00
C ARG A 220 -13.61 1.59 -15.38
N TRP A 221 -13.37 2.74 -16.00
CA TRP A 221 -12.57 3.80 -15.38
C TRP A 221 -13.17 4.29 -14.06
N LYS A 222 -14.50 4.43 -13.98
CA LYS A 222 -15.17 4.76 -12.71
C LYS A 222 -14.98 3.65 -11.67
N HIS A 223 -15.12 2.38 -12.06
CA HIS A 223 -14.86 1.27 -11.15
C HIS A 223 -13.40 1.29 -10.64
N LEU A 224 -12.42 1.55 -11.51
CA LEU A 224 -11.02 1.67 -11.10
C LEU A 224 -10.77 2.85 -10.16
N ALA A 225 -11.47 3.97 -10.35
CA ALA A 225 -11.42 5.11 -9.44
C ALA A 225 -12.00 4.76 -8.06
N ASP A 226 -13.10 4.02 -8.00
CA ASP A 226 -13.65 3.52 -6.74
C ASP A 226 -12.68 2.55 -6.04
N LEU A 227 -12.06 1.63 -6.78
CA LEU A 227 -11.02 0.74 -6.24
C LEU A 227 -9.79 1.50 -5.72
N TYR A 228 -9.44 2.61 -6.36
CA TYR A 228 -8.37 3.49 -5.90
C TYR A 228 -8.73 4.16 -4.57
N LEU A 229 -9.95 4.71 -4.46
CA LEU A 229 -10.43 5.29 -3.22
C LEU A 229 -10.48 4.26 -2.08
N VAL A 230 -10.96 3.04 -2.34
CA VAL A 230 -10.94 1.96 -1.36
C VAL A 230 -9.51 1.69 -0.87
N GLN A 231 -8.54 1.66 -1.79
CA GLN A 231 -7.14 1.49 -1.44
C GLN A 231 -6.65 2.61 -0.51
N GLN A 232 -6.94 3.88 -0.84
CA GLN A 232 -6.59 5.03 0.01
C GLN A 232 -7.19 4.91 1.41
N ILE A 233 -8.49 4.58 1.51
CA ILE A 233 -9.20 4.42 2.78
C ILE A 233 -8.55 3.30 3.62
N SER A 234 -8.19 2.18 2.98
CA SER A 234 -7.58 1.04 3.67
C SER A 234 -6.21 1.34 4.28
N CYS A 235 -5.55 2.40 3.83
CA CYS A 235 -4.29 2.85 4.43
C CYS A 235 -4.49 3.60 5.75
N TYR A 236 -5.72 3.92 6.19
CA TYR A 236 -6.03 4.59 7.47
C TYR A 236 -6.47 3.58 8.55
N PRO A 237 -5.56 2.83 9.20
CA PRO A 237 -5.93 2.01 10.35
C PRO A 237 -6.57 2.90 11.44
N PRO A 238 -7.77 2.56 11.94
CA PRO A 238 -8.51 3.41 12.88
C PRO A 238 -7.75 3.70 14.18
N ASP A 239 -6.90 2.78 14.61
CA ASP A 239 -6.12 2.88 15.84
C ASP A 239 -4.67 3.34 15.63
N TYR A 240 -4.28 3.70 14.39
CA TYR A 240 -2.88 3.98 14.04
C TYR A 240 -2.24 5.05 14.93
N LEU A 241 -2.92 6.18 15.09
CA LEU A 241 -2.46 7.28 15.94
C LEU A 241 -2.82 7.10 17.42
N SER A 242 -3.96 6.48 17.74
CA SER A 242 -4.40 6.33 19.13
C SER A 242 -3.59 5.28 19.89
N LYS A 243 -3.09 4.24 19.19
CA LYS A 243 -2.26 3.19 19.78
C LYS A 243 -0.86 3.68 20.14
N LEU A 244 -0.24 4.50 19.27
CA LEU A 244 1.11 5.02 19.48
C LEU A 244 1.29 6.34 18.72
N PRO A 245 0.98 7.50 19.33
CA PRO A 245 1.07 8.80 18.66
C PRO A 245 2.54 9.24 18.58
N THR A 246 3.31 8.74 17.63
CA THR A 246 4.69 9.20 17.40
C THR A 246 4.72 10.36 16.42
N HIS A 247 5.84 11.08 16.42
CA HIS A 247 6.08 12.13 15.43
C HIS A 247 5.96 11.59 13.99
N ASP A 248 6.48 10.39 13.76
CA ASP A 248 6.50 9.75 12.44
C ASP A 248 5.08 9.43 11.96
N ARG A 249 4.24 8.81 12.81
CA ARG A 249 2.87 8.46 12.43
C ARG A 249 2.00 9.69 12.18
N ILE A 250 2.21 10.76 12.93
CA ILE A 250 1.51 12.03 12.71
C ILE A 250 1.92 12.62 11.37
N LEU A 251 3.22 12.66 11.05
CA LEU A 251 3.71 13.13 9.76
C LEU A 251 3.14 12.28 8.61
N GLU A 252 3.19 10.97 8.72
CA GLU A 252 2.63 10.04 7.71
C GLU A 252 1.14 10.30 7.47
N THR A 253 0.38 10.60 8.53
CA THR A 253 -1.04 10.94 8.40
C THR A 253 -1.24 12.27 7.67
N LEU A 254 -0.42 13.28 7.97
CA LEU A 254 -0.44 14.59 7.31
C LEU A 254 -0.09 14.48 5.83
N GLU A 255 0.99 13.77 5.51
CA GLU A 255 1.44 13.50 4.14
C GLU A 255 0.34 12.82 3.33
N ARG A 256 -0.41 11.92 3.96
CA ARG A 256 -1.49 11.20 3.31
C ARG A 256 -2.74 12.04 3.08
N PHE A 257 -3.09 12.92 4.01
CA PHE A 257 -4.13 13.92 3.76
C PHE A 257 -3.76 14.84 2.59
N GLU A 258 -2.50 15.27 2.50
CA GLU A 258 -2.03 16.08 1.38
C GLU A 258 -2.08 15.30 0.06
N GLU A 259 -1.60 14.06 0.04
CA GLU A 259 -1.62 13.21 -1.15
C GLU A 259 -3.05 12.95 -1.62
N ASP A 260 -3.96 12.59 -0.72
CA ASP A 260 -5.36 12.30 -1.07
C ASP A 260 -6.12 13.54 -1.60
N LEU A 261 -5.68 14.74 -1.25
CA LEU A 261 -6.30 16.00 -1.69
C LEU A 261 -5.69 16.58 -2.97
N THR A 262 -4.42 16.29 -3.23
CA THR A 262 -3.64 16.95 -4.28
C THR A 262 -3.11 15.99 -5.35
N ASP A 263 -3.21 14.68 -5.11
CA ASP A 263 -2.61 13.61 -5.90
C ASP A 263 -1.09 13.80 -6.09
N LYS A 264 -0.44 14.46 -5.12
CA LYS A 264 1.00 14.74 -5.14
C LYS A 264 1.65 14.25 -3.86
N VAL A 265 2.75 13.52 -4.04
CA VAL A 265 3.65 13.14 -2.96
C VAL A 265 4.54 14.32 -2.60
N GLN A 266 4.37 14.86 -1.42
CA GLN A 266 5.29 15.84 -0.84
C GLN A 266 6.16 15.15 0.22
N VAL A 267 7.48 15.26 0.07
CA VAL A 267 8.44 14.73 1.05
C VAL A 267 8.86 15.84 1.99
N HIS A 268 8.50 15.71 3.27
CA HIS A 268 8.98 16.61 4.31
C HIS A 268 10.34 16.10 4.79
N GLY A 269 11.43 16.68 4.25
CA GLY A 269 12.81 16.23 4.48
C GLY A 269 13.25 16.20 5.95
N SER A 270 14.53 15.89 6.21
CA SER A 270 15.05 15.53 7.54
C SER A 270 14.63 14.12 8.01
N LEU A 271 14.57 13.20 7.05
CA LEU A 271 14.31 11.79 7.30
C LEU A 271 15.63 11.05 7.54
N LYS A 272 15.71 10.34 8.67
CA LYS A 272 16.73 9.31 8.92
C LYS A 272 16.10 7.96 8.60
N VAL A 273 16.75 7.13 7.80
CA VAL A 273 16.33 5.74 7.60
C VAL A 273 17.20 4.81 8.44
N VAL A 274 16.57 3.84 9.10
CA VAL A 274 17.24 2.66 9.65
C VAL A 274 16.84 1.47 8.80
N ILE A 275 17.85 0.73 8.35
CA ILE A 275 17.69 -0.52 7.61
C ILE A 275 18.15 -1.62 8.55
N ASP A 276 17.21 -2.41 9.05
CA ASP A 276 17.49 -3.57 9.88
C ASP A 276 17.40 -4.84 9.03
N ILE A 277 18.41 -5.70 9.15
CA ILE A 277 18.55 -6.92 8.35
C ILE A 277 18.52 -8.09 9.32
N GLY A 278 17.42 -8.84 9.28
CA GLY A 278 17.26 -10.00 10.14
C GLY A 278 17.98 -11.24 9.63
N GLU A 279 17.99 -12.27 10.49
CA GLU A 279 18.61 -13.54 10.18
C GLU A 279 17.99 -14.23 8.96
N ALA A 280 18.84 -14.95 8.23
CA ALA A 280 18.45 -15.74 7.07
C ALA A 280 17.41 -16.82 7.42
N ILE A 281 16.33 -16.87 6.66
CA ILE A 281 15.35 -17.97 6.66
C ILE A 281 15.73 -18.93 5.53
N GLU A 282 16.10 -20.17 5.86
CA GLU A 282 16.38 -21.19 4.85
C GLU A 282 15.10 -21.65 4.16
N VAL A 283 15.10 -21.64 2.83
CA VAL A 283 13.93 -21.98 2.03
C VAL A 283 13.84 -23.50 1.84
N VAL A 284 12.83 -24.11 2.44
CA VAL A 284 12.48 -25.52 2.18
C VAL A 284 11.92 -25.65 0.76
N PRO A 285 12.48 -26.49 -0.13
CA PRO A 285 12.02 -26.59 -1.51
C PRO A 285 10.56 -27.07 -1.63
N GLU A 286 10.11 -27.95 -0.75
CA GLU A 286 8.77 -28.54 -0.79
C GLU A 286 7.73 -27.65 -0.10
N ARG A 287 6.66 -27.29 -0.83
CA ARG A 287 5.49 -26.60 -0.25
C ARG A 287 4.68 -27.60 0.56
N ASP A 288 4.38 -27.24 1.80
CA ASP A 288 3.33 -27.91 2.57
C ASP A 288 1.96 -27.54 1.97
N ARG A 289 1.26 -28.54 1.44
CA ARG A 289 -0.06 -28.36 0.82
C ARG A 289 -1.21 -28.50 1.81
N SER A 290 -0.91 -28.92 3.05
CA SER A 290 -1.90 -29.04 4.12
C SER A 290 -2.08 -27.74 4.90
N ALA A 291 -1.09 -26.84 4.85
CA ALA A 291 -1.16 -25.53 5.46
C ALA A 291 -2.01 -24.55 4.63
N GLU A 292 -2.88 -23.81 5.31
CA GLU A 292 -3.73 -22.76 4.71
C GLU A 292 -2.88 -21.57 4.21
N THR A 293 -1.85 -21.20 4.97
CA THR A 293 -0.87 -20.15 4.64
C THR A 293 0.50 -20.78 4.38
N ASP A 294 1.31 -20.22 3.47
CA ASP A 294 2.68 -20.73 3.26
C ASP A 294 3.53 -20.45 4.51
N PRO A 295 4.14 -21.48 5.15
CA PRO A 295 4.91 -21.28 6.38
C PRO A 295 6.07 -20.28 6.24
N LEU A 296 6.68 -20.18 5.05
CA LEU A 296 7.74 -19.21 4.78
C LEU A 296 7.19 -17.78 4.80
N MET A 297 6.00 -17.56 4.23
CA MET A 297 5.37 -16.25 4.22
C MET A 297 4.91 -15.84 5.61
N GLN A 298 4.34 -16.77 6.38
CA GLN A 298 3.93 -16.53 7.75
C GLN A 298 5.12 -16.18 8.65
N GLU A 299 6.22 -16.93 8.54
CA GLU A 299 7.44 -16.62 9.30
C GLU A 299 8.04 -15.27 8.88
N LEU A 300 8.05 -14.96 7.58
CA LEU A 300 8.53 -13.69 7.07
C LEU A 300 7.70 -12.51 7.59
N GLU A 301 6.37 -12.62 7.57
CA GLU A 301 5.44 -11.62 8.09
C GLU A 301 5.67 -11.35 9.58
N VAL A 302 5.75 -12.42 10.39
CA VAL A 302 5.99 -12.29 11.84
C VAL A 302 7.34 -11.64 12.12
N ARG A 303 8.42 -12.06 11.44
CA ARG A 303 9.76 -11.48 11.64
C ARG A 303 9.80 -10.01 11.22
N LEU A 304 9.25 -9.66 10.06
CA LEU A 304 9.20 -8.27 9.59
C LEU A 304 8.40 -7.39 10.54
N GLN A 305 7.20 -7.80 10.96
CA GLN A 305 6.40 -7.01 11.89
C GLN A 305 7.10 -6.85 13.25
N THR A 306 7.78 -7.89 13.75
CA THR A 306 8.56 -7.80 14.99
C THR A 306 9.69 -6.78 14.87
N MET A 307 10.45 -6.81 13.76
CA MET A 307 11.52 -5.84 13.49
C MET A 307 10.96 -4.41 13.40
N LEU A 308 9.81 -4.22 12.74
CA LEU A 308 9.15 -2.91 12.67
C LEU A 308 8.66 -2.44 14.05
N ASP A 309 8.07 -3.33 14.85
CA ASP A 309 7.62 -3.02 16.22
C ASP A 309 8.80 -2.62 17.13
N ASP A 310 9.97 -3.24 16.95
CA ASP A 310 11.19 -2.89 17.67
C ASP A 310 11.73 -1.53 17.24
N LEU A 311 11.81 -1.28 15.92
CA LEU A 311 12.22 0.01 15.37
C LEU A 311 11.24 1.14 15.73
N ALA A 312 9.94 0.84 15.85
CA ALA A 312 8.91 1.80 16.25
C ALA A 312 9.14 2.37 17.65
N LYS A 313 9.83 1.64 18.54
CA LYS A 313 10.16 2.10 19.90
C LYS A 313 11.17 3.25 19.91
N GLU A 314 11.94 3.42 18.84
CA GLU A 314 12.90 4.53 18.69
C GLU A 314 12.22 5.84 18.28
N SER A 315 10.96 5.80 17.84
CA SER A 315 10.23 6.99 17.41
C SER A 315 9.84 7.86 18.60
N PRO A 316 10.12 9.18 18.56
CA PRO A 316 9.67 10.11 19.60
C PRO A 316 8.14 10.12 19.71
N LEU A 317 7.63 9.93 20.93
CA LEU A 317 6.22 10.13 21.23
C LEU A 317 5.86 11.61 21.13
N TRP A 318 4.71 11.87 20.52
CA TRP A 318 4.06 13.16 20.55
C TRP A 318 3.48 13.43 21.96
N LYS A 319 3.64 14.66 22.42
CA LYS A 319 3.29 15.10 23.78
C LYS A 319 1.83 15.55 23.89
#